data_AF-A0A1G8UPW5-F1
#
_entry.id   AF-A0A1G8UPW5-F1
#
_cell.length_a   1.000
_cell.length_b   1.000
_cell.length_c   1.000
_cell.angle_alpha   90.00
_cell.angle_beta   90.00
_cell.angle_gamma   90.00
#
_symmetry.space_group_name_H-M   'P 1'
#
loop_
_entity.id
_entity.type
_entity.pdbx_description
1 polymer ?
#
loop_
_entity_poly.entity_id
_entity_poly.type
_entity_poly.pdbx_seq_one_letter_code
_entity_poly.pdbx_strand_id
1 'polypeptide(L)'
;MAENHSDSVDEATDEQPLPAEVVDQAEQLTRRAREAVDDNEATAYRERRAELLTEYDYRARIRNDDDDVLVLYPDEWLTDGVAQLEAIEDLDRGIERPLEGAGDAEQWRAIEEHNRDLADRVEAAHGEVHGENAHALADFMSNHYAKEIERATGEEVAEFREEYFPRNAWPSDEQQAAIDASLEYVFECAQTEPPAWREN
;
A
#
# COMPACT_ATOMS: atom_id res chain seq x y z
N MET A 1 48.63 32.62 19.12
CA MET A 1 47.29 32.58 18.54
C MET A 1 47.23 31.33 17.69
N ALA A 2 46.51 30.32 18.17
CA ALA A 2 46.16 29.13 17.40
C ALA A 2 44.76 28.79 17.89
N GLU A 3 43.76 29.30 17.17
CA GLU A 3 42.36 29.05 17.49
C GLU A 3 41.96 27.73 16.85
N ASN A 4 41.53 26.84 17.73
CA ASN A 4 40.99 25.53 17.46
C ASN A 4 39.58 25.74 16.88
N HIS A 5 39.42 25.71 15.56
CA HIS A 5 38.08 25.73 14.95
C HIS A 5 37.55 24.30 14.98
N SER A 6 36.81 24.00 16.05
CA SER A 6 36.01 22.80 16.19
C SER A 6 34.99 22.77 15.07
N ASP A 7 35.04 21.68 14.33
CA ASP A 7 33.98 21.12 13.52
C ASP A 7 32.67 21.13 14.31
N SER A 8 31.66 21.79 13.74
CA SER A 8 30.26 21.63 14.10
C SER A 8 29.50 21.67 12.78
N VAL A 9 29.53 20.53 12.08
CA VAL A 9 28.56 20.25 11.03
C VAL A 9 27.19 20.25 11.70
N ASP A 10 26.39 21.22 11.32
CA ASP A 10 24.99 21.36 11.65
C ASP A 10 24.24 20.20 10.96
N GLU A 11 24.07 19.08 11.65
CA GLU A 11 23.11 18.04 11.26
C GLU A 11 21.71 18.63 11.50
N ALA A 12 21.17 19.28 10.47
CA ALA A 12 19.75 19.57 10.40
C ALA A 12 18.99 18.24 10.36
N THR A 13 18.54 17.77 11.52
CA THR A 13 17.49 16.77 11.61
C THR A 13 16.22 17.43 11.09
N ASP A 14 15.70 16.98 9.94
CA ASP A 14 14.30 17.16 9.57
C ASP A 14 13.45 16.54 10.70
N GLU A 15 13.17 17.32 11.74
CA GLU A 15 12.31 16.92 12.85
C GLU A 15 10.90 16.80 12.29
N GLN A 16 10.52 15.58 11.92
CA GLN A 16 9.13 15.28 11.61
C GLN A 16 8.26 15.66 12.81
N PRO A 17 7.05 16.22 12.59
CA PRO A 17 6.18 16.73 13.65
C PRO A 17 5.82 15.68 14.72
N LEU A 18 5.81 14.40 14.32
CA LEU A 18 5.64 13.25 15.20
C LEU A 18 6.90 12.38 15.19
N PRO A 19 7.23 11.71 16.30
CA PRO A 19 8.26 10.67 16.29
C PRO A 19 7.94 9.59 15.25
N ALA A 20 8.94 9.15 14.49
CA ALA A 20 8.76 8.15 13.43
C ALA A 20 8.07 6.87 13.93
N GLU A 21 8.44 6.39 15.13
CA GLU A 21 7.83 5.21 15.75
C GLU A 21 6.31 5.37 15.98
N VAL A 22 5.85 6.60 16.28
CA VAL A 22 4.42 6.89 16.49
C VAL A 22 3.68 6.85 15.15
N VAL A 23 4.27 7.42 14.09
CA VAL A 23 3.71 7.38 12.74
C VAL A 23 3.61 5.93 12.26
N ASP A 24 4.69 5.16 12.39
CA ASP A 24 4.75 3.76 11.95
C ASP A 24 3.78 2.88 12.73
N GLN A 25 3.60 3.13 14.03
CA GLN A 25 2.63 2.41 14.84
C GLN A 25 1.19 2.78 14.47
N ALA A 26 0.91 4.06 14.18
CA ALA A 26 -0.41 4.50 13.73
C ALA A 26 -0.78 3.90 12.36
N GLU A 27 0.19 3.81 11.46
CA GLU A 27 0.07 3.12 10.16
C GLU A 27 -0.24 1.64 10.34
N GLN A 28 0.56 0.92 11.15
CA GLN A 28 0.35 -0.51 11.43
C GLN A 28 -1.03 -0.81 12.05
N LEU A 29 -1.46 0.00 13.03
CA LEU A 29 -2.79 -0.14 13.62
C LEU A 29 -3.90 0.12 12.59
N THR A 30 -3.67 1.04 11.65
CA THR A 30 -4.61 1.30 10.56
C THR A 30 -4.70 0.13 9.59
N ARG A 31 -3.57 -0.46 9.18
CA ARG A 31 -3.57 -1.66 8.33
C ARG A 31 -4.28 -2.84 9.01
N ARG A 32 -3.96 -3.12 10.29
CA ARG A 32 -4.65 -4.16 11.06
C ARG A 32 -6.15 -3.94 11.19
N ALA A 33 -6.59 -2.68 11.36
CA ALA A 33 -8.01 -2.36 11.41
C ALA A 33 -8.76 -2.61 10.09
N ARG A 34 -8.05 -2.60 8.95
CA ARG A 34 -8.61 -2.90 7.62
C ARG A 34 -8.62 -4.39 7.33
N GLU A 35 -7.59 -5.10 7.81
CA GLU A 35 -7.43 -6.55 7.63
C GLU A 35 -8.27 -7.38 8.62
N ALA A 36 -8.71 -6.78 9.72
CA ALA A 36 -9.49 -7.46 10.75
C ALA A 36 -10.84 -7.95 10.21
N VAL A 37 -11.11 -9.24 10.40
CA VAL A 37 -12.38 -9.89 10.02
C VAL A 37 -13.49 -9.61 11.04
N ASP A 38 -13.14 -9.36 12.29
CA ASP A 38 -14.08 -9.02 13.36
C ASP A 38 -14.18 -7.51 13.57
N ASP A 39 -15.40 -6.96 13.53
CA ASP A 39 -15.64 -5.52 13.67
C ASP A 39 -15.19 -4.96 15.03
N ASN A 40 -15.22 -5.76 16.11
CA ASN A 40 -14.73 -5.31 17.42
C ASN A 40 -13.21 -5.26 17.42
N GLU A 41 -12.54 -6.22 16.79
CA GLU A 41 -11.09 -6.18 16.59
C GLU A 41 -10.68 -4.95 15.77
N ALA A 42 -11.37 -4.69 14.64
CA ALA A 42 -11.15 -3.50 13.83
C ALA A 42 -11.34 -2.21 14.65
N THR A 43 -12.38 -2.17 15.49
CA THR A 43 -12.66 -1.03 16.37
C THR A 43 -11.57 -0.84 17.42
N ALA A 44 -11.12 -1.92 18.06
CA ALA A 44 -10.05 -1.86 19.07
C ALA A 44 -8.74 -1.32 18.49
N TYR A 45 -8.37 -1.69 17.25
CA TYR A 45 -7.21 -1.12 16.58
C TYR A 45 -7.37 0.39 16.30
N ARG A 46 -8.56 0.84 15.88
CA ARG A 46 -8.86 2.27 15.65
C ARG A 46 -8.82 3.07 16.95
N GLU A 47 -9.38 2.54 18.03
CA GLU A 47 -9.34 3.16 19.37
C GLU A 47 -7.90 3.26 19.86
N ARG A 48 -7.12 2.18 19.75
CA ARG A 48 -5.72 2.19 20.16
C ARG A 48 -4.89 3.22 19.40
N ARG A 49 -5.14 3.38 18.10
CA ARG A 49 -4.51 4.42 17.27
C ARG A 49 -4.93 5.82 17.73
N ALA A 50 -6.21 6.03 18.04
CA ALA A 50 -6.71 7.31 18.51
C ALA A 50 -6.11 7.70 19.88
N GLU A 51 -5.99 6.74 20.80
CA GLU A 51 -5.29 6.92 22.08
C GLU A 51 -3.84 7.35 21.89
N LEU A 52 -3.10 6.62 21.02
CA LEU A 52 -1.71 6.90 20.71
C LEU A 52 -1.53 8.34 20.17
N LEU A 53 -2.36 8.75 19.21
CA LEU A 53 -2.25 10.08 18.58
C LEU A 53 -2.72 11.21 19.50
N THR A 54 -3.66 10.94 20.40
CA THR A 54 -4.15 11.94 21.37
C THR A 54 -3.03 12.39 22.32
N GLU A 55 -2.04 11.54 22.63
CA GLU A 55 -0.87 11.91 23.44
C GLU A 55 -0.02 13.01 22.80
N TYR A 56 -0.13 13.18 21.48
CA TYR A 56 0.61 14.16 20.70
C TYR A 56 -0.26 15.29 20.15
N ASP A 57 -1.55 15.36 20.55
CA ASP A 57 -2.54 16.29 19.98
C ASP A 57 -2.78 16.09 18.47
N TYR A 58 -2.77 14.84 17.99
CA TYR A 58 -3.04 14.47 16.60
C TYR A 58 -4.31 13.64 16.44
N ARG A 59 -4.86 13.66 15.22
CA ARG A 59 -5.98 12.85 14.74
C ARG A 59 -5.60 12.13 13.46
N ALA A 60 -6.36 11.09 13.14
CA ALA A 60 -6.21 10.31 11.92
C ALA A 60 -7.49 10.35 11.08
N ARG A 61 -7.32 10.45 9.76
CA ARG A 61 -8.37 10.23 8.75
C ARG A 61 -7.79 9.36 7.63
N ILE A 62 -8.65 8.61 6.95
CA ILE A 62 -8.28 7.96 5.68
C ILE A 62 -8.89 8.78 4.53
N ARG A 63 -8.07 9.09 3.53
CA ARG A 63 -8.47 9.64 2.23
C ARG A 63 -8.47 8.49 1.23
N ASN A 64 -9.58 8.31 0.51
CA ASN A 64 -9.81 7.18 -0.40
C ASN A 64 -10.11 7.68 -1.83
N ASP A 65 -9.39 8.70 -2.30
CA ASP A 65 -9.71 9.37 -3.58
C ASP A 65 -9.15 8.58 -4.78
N ASP A 66 -7.87 8.23 -4.73
CA ASP A 66 -7.18 7.39 -5.74
C ASP A 66 -6.60 6.14 -5.06
N ASP A 67 -5.66 6.34 -4.12
CA ASP A 67 -5.13 5.30 -3.22
C ASP A 67 -5.54 5.59 -1.77
N ASP A 68 -5.66 4.55 -0.94
CA ASP A 68 -5.98 4.77 0.47
C ASP A 68 -4.76 5.32 1.23
N VAL A 69 -4.90 6.55 1.72
CA VAL A 69 -3.84 7.26 2.45
C VAL A 69 -4.31 7.56 3.87
N LEU A 70 -3.50 7.15 4.85
CA LEU A 70 -3.63 7.60 6.23
C LEU A 70 -3.07 9.01 6.35
N VAL A 71 -3.92 9.94 6.76
CA VAL A 71 -3.56 11.33 7.04
C VAL A 71 -3.59 11.55 8.54
N LEU A 72 -2.44 11.90 9.11
CA LEU A 72 -2.28 12.32 10.50
C LEU A 72 -2.17 13.85 10.52
N TYR A 73 -3.01 14.51 11.33
CA TYR A 73 -3.04 15.96 11.40
C TYR A 73 -3.28 16.45 12.84
N PRO A 74 -2.80 17.65 13.21
CA PRO A 74 -3.06 18.25 14.51
C PRO A 74 -4.56 18.38 14.81
N ASP A 75 -4.97 18.03 16.04
CA ASP A 75 -6.37 18.14 16.49
C ASP A 75 -6.87 19.60 16.43
N GLU A 76 -5.97 20.57 16.64
CA GLU A 76 -6.29 22.01 16.59
C GLU A 76 -6.78 22.50 15.22
N TRP A 77 -6.54 21.74 14.15
CA TRP A 77 -7.09 22.06 12.83
C TRP A 77 -8.61 21.88 12.78
N LEU A 78 -9.18 21.14 13.74
CA LEU A 78 -10.61 20.92 13.85
C LEU A 78 -11.24 21.94 14.79
N THR A 79 -12.27 22.63 14.30
CA THR A 79 -13.23 23.34 15.15
C THR A 79 -14.56 22.62 15.05
N ASP A 80 -15.08 22.14 16.18
CA ASP A 80 -16.30 21.32 16.26
C ASP A 80 -16.30 20.09 15.31
N GLY A 81 -15.11 19.46 15.16
CA GLY A 81 -14.91 18.30 14.30
C GLY A 81 -14.80 18.61 12.80
N VAL A 82 -14.77 19.89 12.42
CA VAL A 82 -14.65 20.35 11.03
C VAL A 82 -13.30 21.03 10.82
N ALA A 83 -12.54 20.56 9.82
CA ALA A 83 -11.25 21.13 9.46
C ALA A 83 -11.40 22.58 8.95
N GLN A 84 -10.68 23.51 9.57
CA GLN A 84 -10.68 24.93 9.23
C GLN A 84 -9.44 25.25 8.37
N LEU A 85 -9.48 24.89 7.08
CA LEU A 85 -8.33 25.03 6.17
C LEU A 85 -7.74 26.45 6.13
N GLU A 86 -8.58 27.48 6.24
CA GLU A 86 -8.16 28.89 6.23
C GLU A 86 -7.41 29.31 7.51
N ALA A 87 -7.50 28.52 8.57
CA ALA A 87 -6.82 28.75 9.85
C ALA A 87 -5.54 27.91 10.02
N ILE A 88 -5.23 27.02 9.06
CA ILE A 88 -4.01 26.21 9.09
C ILE A 88 -2.85 27.09 8.63
N GLU A 89 -1.98 27.46 9.56
CA GLU A 89 -0.81 28.30 9.29
C GLU A 89 0.36 27.49 8.68
N ASP A 90 0.39 26.18 8.94
CA ASP A 90 1.46 25.29 8.55
C ASP A 90 0.90 23.92 8.15
N LEU A 91 0.87 23.64 6.83
CA LEU A 91 0.40 22.36 6.28
C LEU A 91 1.45 21.26 6.37
N ASP A 92 2.73 21.60 6.57
CA ASP A 92 3.84 20.63 6.65
C ASP A 92 3.78 19.80 7.94
N ARG A 93 2.91 20.18 8.88
CA ARG A 93 2.58 19.42 10.09
C ARG A 93 1.67 18.21 9.84
N GLY A 94 1.05 18.12 8.66
CA GLY A 94 0.29 16.95 8.21
C GLY A 94 1.23 15.85 7.72
N ILE A 95 0.96 14.61 8.13
CA ILE A 95 1.75 13.44 7.72
C ILE A 95 0.85 12.52 6.92
N GLU A 96 1.25 12.22 5.68
CA GLU A 96 0.55 11.28 4.80
C GLU A 96 1.34 9.97 4.71
N ARG A 97 0.65 8.85 4.95
CA ARG A 97 1.17 7.49 4.82
C ARG A 97 0.29 6.69 3.88
N PRO A 98 0.79 6.28 2.70
CA PRO A 98 0.09 5.32 1.85
C PRO A 98 -0.19 4.03 2.64
N LEU A 99 -1.44 3.59 2.66
CA LEU A 99 -1.84 2.32 3.29
C LEU A 99 -1.69 1.15 2.33
N GLU A 100 -1.70 1.46 1.04
CA GLU A 100 -1.52 0.59 -0.11
C GLU A 100 -0.19 0.99 -0.80
N GLY A 101 0.48 0.03 -1.44
CA GLY A 101 1.90 0.15 -1.79
C GLY A 101 2.82 -0.45 -0.71
N ALA A 102 4.03 -0.86 -1.09
CA ALA A 102 5.02 -1.31 -0.14
C ALA A 102 5.63 -0.08 0.53
N GLY A 103 5.99 -0.25 1.81
CA GLY A 103 6.75 0.74 2.54
C GLY A 103 8.19 0.79 2.04
N ASP A 104 9.15 0.66 2.96
CA ASP A 104 10.60 0.71 2.69
C ASP A 104 11.02 -0.05 1.41
N ALA A 105 12.02 0.46 0.68
CA ALA A 105 12.50 -0.10 -0.58
C ALA A 105 12.91 -1.59 -0.50
N GLU A 106 13.28 -2.09 0.67
CA GLU A 106 13.56 -3.51 0.87
C GLU A 106 12.29 -4.37 0.85
N GLN A 107 11.17 -3.83 1.35
CA GLN A 107 9.88 -4.49 1.29
C GLN A 107 9.35 -4.59 -0.15
N TRP A 108 9.58 -3.55 -0.96
CA TRP A 108 9.30 -3.58 -2.41
C TRP A 108 10.01 -4.72 -3.12
N ARG A 109 11.33 -4.86 -2.90
CA ARG A 109 12.11 -5.94 -3.56
C ARG A 109 11.63 -7.32 -3.15
N ALA A 110 11.32 -7.53 -1.88
CA ALA A 110 10.81 -8.80 -1.40
C ALA A 110 9.47 -9.16 -2.06
N ILE A 111 8.58 -8.18 -2.26
CA ILE A 111 7.28 -8.38 -2.92
C ILE A 111 7.46 -8.64 -4.42
N GLU A 112 8.32 -7.88 -5.11
CA GLU A 112 8.63 -8.10 -6.53
C GLU A 112 9.21 -9.51 -6.75
N GLU A 113 10.18 -9.92 -5.92
CA GLU A 113 10.80 -11.25 -5.99
C GLU A 113 9.77 -12.35 -5.77
N HIS A 114 8.94 -12.23 -4.72
CA HIS A 114 7.88 -13.20 -4.42
C HIS A 114 6.87 -13.34 -5.57
N ASN A 115 6.41 -12.21 -6.12
CA ASN A 115 5.46 -12.21 -7.23
C ASN A 115 6.08 -12.78 -8.51
N ARG A 116 7.36 -12.50 -8.78
CA ARG A 116 8.07 -13.06 -9.94
C ARG A 116 8.29 -14.57 -9.80
N ASP A 117 8.67 -15.04 -8.61
CA ASP A 117 8.79 -16.48 -8.32
C ASP A 117 7.45 -17.23 -8.52
N LEU A 118 6.34 -16.59 -8.17
CA LEU A 118 5.01 -17.13 -8.43
C LEU A 118 4.72 -17.24 -9.94
N ALA A 119 5.05 -16.21 -10.71
CA ALA A 119 4.89 -16.22 -12.17
C ALA A 119 5.76 -17.30 -12.84
N ASP A 120 7.02 -17.46 -12.42
CA ASP A 120 7.92 -18.52 -12.89
C ASP A 120 7.33 -19.93 -12.64
N ARG A 121 6.64 -20.12 -11.50
CA ARG A 121 5.96 -21.38 -11.18
C ARG A 121 4.77 -21.63 -12.11
N VAL A 122 4.03 -20.59 -12.46
CA VAL A 122 2.93 -20.69 -13.44
C VAL A 122 3.48 -21.06 -14.82
N GLU A 123 4.56 -20.43 -15.26
CA GLU A 123 5.22 -20.76 -16.52
C GLU A 123 5.65 -22.24 -16.54
N ALA A 124 6.31 -22.70 -15.47
CA ALA A 124 6.79 -24.07 -15.37
C ALA A 124 5.65 -25.10 -15.38
N ALA A 125 4.50 -24.77 -14.81
CA ALA A 125 3.36 -25.68 -14.68
C ALA A 125 2.40 -25.64 -15.88
N HIS A 126 2.18 -24.47 -16.47
CA HIS A 126 1.12 -24.23 -17.46
C HIS A 126 1.65 -23.76 -18.82
N GLY A 127 2.91 -23.34 -18.91
CA GLY A 127 3.58 -22.95 -20.16
C GLY A 127 3.75 -21.44 -20.33
N GLU A 128 4.52 -21.08 -21.36
CA GLU A 128 5.02 -19.72 -21.63
C GLU A 128 3.92 -18.66 -21.64
N VAL A 129 2.83 -18.87 -22.40
CA VAL A 129 1.71 -17.90 -22.49
C VAL A 129 1.12 -17.56 -21.11
N HIS A 130 0.97 -18.56 -20.25
CA HIS A 130 0.43 -18.38 -18.91
C HIS A 130 1.45 -17.72 -17.97
N GLY A 131 2.73 -18.07 -18.13
CA GLY A 131 3.85 -17.43 -17.43
C GLY A 131 3.95 -15.94 -17.77
N GLU A 132 3.92 -15.57 -19.05
CA GLU A 132 3.99 -14.18 -19.49
C GLU A 132 2.80 -13.35 -18.96
N ASN A 133 1.60 -13.92 -18.98
CA ASN A 133 0.42 -13.28 -18.37
C ASN A 133 0.57 -13.13 -16.85
N ALA A 134 1.13 -14.14 -16.16
CA ALA A 134 1.40 -14.09 -14.74
C ALA A 134 2.47 -13.05 -14.39
N HIS A 135 3.51 -12.89 -15.22
CA HIS A 135 4.51 -11.84 -15.07
C HIS A 135 3.91 -10.45 -15.24
N ALA A 136 2.99 -10.26 -16.20
CA ALA A 136 2.28 -9.00 -16.33
C ALA A 136 1.45 -8.66 -15.08
N LEU A 137 0.81 -9.66 -14.46
CA LEU A 137 0.11 -9.48 -13.18
C LEU A 137 1.10 -9.17 -12.05
N ALA A 138 2.23 -9.87 -11.99
CA ALA A 138 3.29 -9.61 -11.00
C ALA A 138 3.82 -8.18 -11.12
N ASP A 139 4.08 -7.70 -12.33
CA ASP A 139 4.51 -6.32 -12.57
C ASP A 139 3.43 -5.32 -12.14
N PHE A 140 2.16 -5.59 -12.41
CA PHE A 140 1.05 -4.75 -11.98
C PHE A 140 0.94 -4.70 -10.45
N MET A 141 0.81 -5.85 -9.79
CA MET A 141 0.64 -5.93 -8.33
C MET A 141 1.85 -5.39 -7.59
N SER A 142 3.06 -5.61 -8.12
CA SER A 142 4.27 -5.07 -7.52
C SER A 142 4.38 -3.56 -7.74
N ASN A 143 4.11 -3.04 -8.95
CA ASN A 143 4.35 -1.62 -9.24
C ASN A 143 3.21 -0.68 -8.85
N HIS A 144 1.94 -1.11 -8.96
CA HIS A 144 0.77 -0.28 -8.64
C HIS A 144 0.36 -0.40 -7.18
N TYR A 145 0.30 -1.62 -6.65
CA TYR A 145 -0.18 -1.86 -5.28
C TYR A 145 0.91 -2.24 -4.29
N ALA A 146 2.11 -2.52 -4.80
CA ALA A 146 3.17 -3.23 -4.11
C ALA A 146 2.68 -4.20 -3.05
N LYS A 147 2.00 -5.20 -3.60
CA LYS A 147 1.25 -6.21 -2.86
C LYS A 147 1.62 -7.58 -3.40
N GLU A 148 1.67 -8.55 -2.51
CA GLU A 148 1.68 -9.97 -2.89
C GLU A 148 0.40 -10.28 -3.68
N ILE A 149 0.52 -11.02 -4.79
CA ILE A 149 -0.64 -11.39 -5.64
C ILE A 149 -1.73 -12.10 -4.83
N GLU A 150 -1.36 -12.88 -3.81
CA GLU A 150 -2.29 -13.60 -2.94
C GLU A 150 -3.27 -12.70 -2.18
N ARG A 151 -2.96 -11.40 -2.05
CA ARG A 151 -3.80 -10.42 -1.38
C ARG A 151 -4.55 -9.52 -2.35
N ALA A 152 -4.48 -9.80 -3.64
CA ALA A 152 -5.21 -9.05 -4.64
C ALA A 152 -6.72 -9.11 -4.34
N THR A 153 -7.42 -7.99 -4.48
CA THR A 153 -8.88 -7.95 -4.38
C THR A 153 -9.52 -8.27 -5.72
N GLY A 154 -10.83 -8.53 -5.71
CA GLY A 154 -11.58 -8.74 -6.96
C GLY A 154 -11.53 -7.53 -7.89
N GLU A 155 -11.58 -6.32 -7.32
CA GLU A 155 -11.50 -5.05 -8.05
C GLU A 155 -10.11 -4.84 -8.66
N GLU A 156 -9.04 -5.10 -7.90
CA GLU A 156 -7.65 -5.00 -8.38
C GLU A 156 -7.38 -5.99 -9.54
N VAL A 157 -7.90 -7.23 -9.44
CA VAL A 157 -7.76 -8.23 -10.52
C VAL A 157 -8.60 -7.85 -11.75
N ALA A 158 -9.79 -7.27 -11.55
CA ALA A 158 -10.61 -6.78 -12.64
C ALA A 158 -9.93 -5.59 -13.36
N GLU A 159 -9.40 -4.63 -12.61
CA GLU A 159 -8.62 -3.51 -13.15
C GLU A 159 -7.42 -4.02 -13.96
N PHE A 160 -6.67 -4.99 -13.42
CA PHE A 160 -5.57 -5.60 -14.15
C PHE A 160 -6.03 -6.10 -15.51
N ARG A 161 -7.07 -6.94 -15.53
CA ARG A 161 -7.56 -7.64 -16.72
C ARG A 161 -8.13 -6.68 -17.77
N GLU A 162 -8.91 -5.69 -17.34
CA GLU A 162 -9.73 -4.86 -18.23
C GLU A 162 -9.03 -3.56 -18.63
N GLU A 163 -8.15 -3.06 -17.77
CA GLU A 163 -7.52 -1.75 -17.93
C GLU A 163 -6.02 -1.88 -18.16
N TYR A 164 -5.31 -2.49 -17.21
CA TYR A 164 -3.85 -2.49 -17.23
C TYR A 164 -3.29 -3.37 -18.34
N PHE A 165 -3.69 -4.64 -18.36
CA PHE A 165 -3.17 -5.68 -19.25
C PHE A 165 -3.27 -5.29 -20.74
N PRO A 166 -4.44 -4.90 -21.29
CA PRO A 166 -4.53 -4.55 -22.71
C PRO A 166 -3.80 -3.25 -23.07
N ARG A 167 -3.54 -2.35 -22.12
CA ARG A 167 -2.91 -1.05 -22.37
C ARG A 167 -1.39 -1.04 -22.16
N ASN A 168 -0.89 -1.87 -21.23
CA ASN A 168 0.49 -1.80 -20.76
C ASN A 168 1.29 -3.08 -21.06
N ALA A 169 0.66 -4.25 -21.02
CA ALA A 169 1.36 -5.52 -21.28
C ALA A 169 1.52 -5.80 -22.79
N TRP A 170 0.75 -5.12 -23.64
CA TRP A 170 0.73 -5.31 -25.10
C TRP A 170 0.59 -6.79 -25.51
N PRO A 171 -0.45 -7.50 -25.02
CA PRO A 171 -0.54 -8.94 -25.17
C PRO A 171 -0.77 -9.36 -26.63
N SER A 172 -0.25 -10.52 -26.97
CA SER A 172 -0.64 -11.25 -28.18
C SER A 172 -2.10 -11.71 -28.11
N ASP A 173 -2.68 -12.07 -29.26
CA ASP A 173 -4.05 -12.62 -29.31
C ASP A 173 -4.19 -13.89 -28.44
N GLU A 174 -3.14 -14.70 -28.35
CA GLU A 174 -3.11 -15.92 -27.53
C GLU A 174 -3.09 -15.60 -26.04
N GLN A 175 -2.23 -14.66 -25.61
CA GLN A 175 -2.18 -14.14 -24.25
C GLN A 175 -3.52 -13.52 -23.84
N GLN A 176 -4.13 -12.70 -24.70
CA GLN A 176 -5.43 -12.08 -24.45
C GLN A 176 -6.55 -13.11 -24.33
N ALA A 177 -6.55 -14.15 -25.18
CA ALA A 177 -7.54 -15.22 -25.09
C ALA A 177 -7.35 -16.11 -23.84
N ALA A 178 -6.11 -16.23 -23.35
CA ALA A 178 -5.75 -17.05 -22.21
C ALA A 178 -5.82 -16.33 -20.86
N ILE A 179 -6.08 -15.01 -20.83
CA ILE A 179 -5.93 -14.20 -19.60
C ILE A 179 -6.77 -14.73 -18.44
N ASP A 180 -8.02 -15.09 -18.70
CA ASP A 180 -8.94 -15.61 -17.68
C ASP A 180 -8.46 -16.92 -17.05
N ALA A 181 -7.93 -17.84 -17.86
CA ALA A 181 -7.35 -19.09 -17.35
C ALA A 181 -6.00 -18.85 -16.66
N SER A 182 -5.22 -17.90 -17.15
CA SER A 182 -3.92 -17.55 -16.57
C SER A 182 -4.08 -17.02 -15.15
N LEU A 183 -5.07 -16.15 -14.92
CA LEU A 183 -5.39 -15.64 -13.59
C LEU A 183 -5.80 -16.78 -12.64
N GLU A 184 -6.61 -17.73 -13.10
CA GLU A 184 -6.97 -18.92 -12.29
C GLU A 184 -5.72 -19.74 -11.92
N TYR A 185 -4.80 -19.97 -12.87
CA TYR A 185 -3.56 -20.70 -12.61
C TYR A 185 -2.61 -20.00 -11.64
N VAL A 186 -2.60 -18.66 -11.62
CA VAL A 186 -1.82 -17.89 -10.66
C VAL A 186 -2.30 -18.19 -9.24
N PHE A 187 -3.61 -18.10 -8.96
CA PHE A 187 -4.16 -18.39 -7.63
C PHE A 187 -4.05 -19.89 -7.28
N GLU A 188 -4.17 -20.79 -8.26
CA GLU A 188 -3.89 -22.22 -8.07
C GLU A 188 -2.44 -22.44 -7.61
N CYS A 189 -1.47 -21.83 -8.30
CA CYS A 189 -0.06 -21.90 -7.93
C CYS A 189 0.22 -21.24 -6.57
N ALA A 190 -0.47 -20.14 -6.26
CA ALA A 190 -0.40 -19.52 -4.94
C ALA A 190 -1.02 -20.38 -3.83
N GLN A 191 -1.79 -21.41 -4.17
CA GLN A 191 -2.58 -22.22 -3.25
C GLN A 191 -3.60 -21.38 -2.46
N THR A 192 -4.15 -20.36 -3.10
CA THR A 192 -5.18 -19.47 -2.54
C THR A 192 -6.42 -19.51 -3.41
N GLU A 193 -7.57 -19.22 -2.80
CA GLU A 193 -8.81 -19.11 -3.57
C GLU A 193 -8.80 -17.79 -4.34
N PRO A 194 -9.13 -17.81 -5.64
CA PRO A 194 -9.25 -16.59 -6.42
C PRO A 194 -10.33 -15.66 -5.84
N PRO A 195 -10.08 -14.33 -5.70
CA PRO A 195 -11.16 -13.39 -5.38
C PRO A 195 -12.23 -13.37 -6.48
N ALA A 196 -13.42 -12.86 -6.18
CA ALA A 196 -14.43 -12.68 -7.21
C ALA A 196 -14.13 -11.44 -8.06
N TRP A 197 -13.57 -11.60 -9.26
CA TRP A 197 -13.23 -10.50 -10.18
C TRP A 197 -14.05 -10.47 -11.48
N ARG A 198 -14.93 -11.46 -11.68
CA ARG A 198 -15.86 -11.46 -12.81
C ARG A 198 -17.17 -10.87 -12.32
N GLU A 199 -17.57 -9.74 -12.89
CA GLU A 199 -18.95 -9.27 -12.73
C GLU A 199 -19.90 -10.36 -13.23
N ASN A 200 -20.96 -10.62 -12.47
CA ASN A 200 -21.98 -11.62 -12.76
C ASN A 200 -23.05 -11.09 -13.72
#